data_AF-A0A6P4E8R8-F1
#
_entry.id   AF-A0A6P4E8R8-F1
#
_cell.length_a   1.000
_cell.length_b   1.000
_cell.length_c   1.000
_cell.angle_alpha   90.00
_cell.angle_beta   90.00
_cell.angle_gamma   90.00
#
_symmetry.space_group_name_H-M   'P 1'
#
loop_
_entity.id
_entity.type
_entity.pdbx_description
1 polymer ?
#
loop_
_entity_poly.entity_id
_entity_poly.type
_entity_poly.pdbx_seq_one_letter_code
_entity_poly.pdbx_strand_id
1 'polypeptide(L)'
;MKAITLCLLVLVSATFLLTTQANSSELREENLDYEFDFESELEQLLDELDNDNDYMDVEEQGFIRTCRKILRKALKTVRGTNCIIKEVVNILSSCTNYVDAIDACGTAIPKDVAKIVDSVKQIIKICNDILHIKSKLCAAKKSVGSVIENSSKCFWKLFKASMKLTRKINKTLKLIAKLPTDTSSCFVNATNKVTVSFNSFLPNINVCIESM
;
A
#
# COMPACT_ATOMS: atom_id res chain seq x y z
N MET A 1 8.57 24.37 -28.44
CA MET A 1 8.54 23.07 -27.73
C MET A 1 7.86 23.20 -26.36
N LYS A 2 6.51 23.28 -26.32
CA LYS A 2 5.73 23.32 -25.06
C LYS A 2 4.29 22.77 -25.25
N ALA A 3 4.08 21.82 -26.15
CA ALA A 3 2.73 21.32 -26.49
C ALA A 3 2.54 19.80 -26.32
N ILE A 4 3.58 19.05 -25.92
CA ILE A 4 3.51 17.57 -25.93
C ILE A 4 3.28 16.99 -24.53
N THR A 5 3.54 17.74 -23.45
CA THR A 5 3.43 17.24 -22.08
C THR A 5 2.03 17.33 -21.45
N LEU A 6 1.05 17.92 -22.14
CA LEU A 6 -0.32 18.08 -21.61
C LEU A 6 -1.30 16.97 -22.05
N CYS A 7 -0.93 16.13 -23.01
CA CYS A 7 -1.81 15.05 -23.52
C CYS A 7 -1.70 13.72 -22.75
N LEU A 8 -0.74 13.57 -21.83
CA LEU A 8 -0.60 12.33 -21.05
C LEU A 8 -1.44 12.31 -19.76
N LEU A 9 -2.07 13.42 -19.38
CA LEU A 9 -2.91 13.51 -18.17
C LEU A 9 -4.40 13.22 -18.41
N VAL A 10 -4.82 12.91 -19.64
CA VAL A 10 -6.25 12.67 -19.98
C VAL A 10 -6.56 11.20 -20.32
N LEU A 11 -5.56 10.30 -20.37
CA LEU A 11 -5.78 8.89 -20.73
C LEU A 11 -5.89 7.90 -19.55
N VAL A 12 -6.00 8.38 -18.30
CA VAL A 12 -6.22 7.50 -17.12
C VAL A 12 -7.66 7.57 -16.59
N SER A 13 -8.54 8.40 -17.16
CA SER A 13 -9.93 8.56 -16.69
C SER A 13 -10.99 7.75 -17.45
N ALA A 14 -10.63 6.93 -18.44
CA ALA A 14 -11.60 6.18 -19.24
C ALA A 14 -11.44 4.65 -19.09
N THR A 15 -11.75 4.09 -17.92
CA THR A 15 -12.22 2.69 -17.81
C THR A 15 -12.97 2.38 -16.50
N PHE A 16 -13.68 3.36 -15.95
CA PHE A 16 -14.72 3.14 -14.93
C PHE A 16 -16.11 3.49 -15.49
N LEU A 17 -16.40 3.08 -16.72
CA LEU A 17 -17.78 3.02 -17.21
C LEU A 17 -18.26 1.57 -17.06
N LEU A 18 -18.96 1.33 -15.96
CA LEU A 18 -19.86 0.19 -15.85
C LEU A 18 -20.95 0.38 -16.91
N THR A 19 -20.84 -0.34 -18.03
CA THR A 19 -21.96 -0.52 -18.95
C THR A 19 -22.95 -1.48 -18.30
N THR A 20 -23.84 -0.96 -17.46
CA THR A 20 -25.10 -1.64 -17.14
C THR A 20 -26.00 -1.50 -18.37
N GLN A 21 -26.03 -2.51 -19.23
CA GLN A 21 -27.12 -2.63 -20.20
C GLN A 21 -28.39 -2.97 -19.41
N ALA A 22 -29.29 -2.01 -19.32
CA ALA A 22 -30.65 -2.21 -18.89
C ALA A 22 -31.38 -3.02 -19.96
N ASN A 23 -31.48 -4.34 -19.73
CA ASN A 23 -32.58 -5.12 -20.26
C ASN A 23 -33.51 -5.44 -19.09
N SER A 24 -34.72 -4.90 -19.18
CA SER A 24 -35.85 -5.15 -18.33
C SER A 24 -36.24 -6.64 -18.36
N SER A 25 -36.10 -7.31 -17.23
CA SER A 25 -36.94 -8.44 -16.86
C SER A 25 -37.08 -8.43 -15.34
N GLU A 26 -38.32 -8.30 -14.87
CA GLU A 26 -38.73 -8.39 -13.46
C GLU A 26 -38.06 -9.57 -12.77
N LEU A 27 -37.19 -9.31 -11.79
CA LEU A 27 -36.89 -10.25 -10.71
C LEU A 27 -36.69 -9.43 -9.44
N ARG A 28 -37.80 -9.27 -8.71
CA ARG A 28 -37.94 -9.47 -7.27
C ARG A 28 -36.81 -8.89 -6.40
N GLU A 29 -37.16 -7.84 -5.66
CA GLU A 29 -36.54 -7.46 -4.41
C GLU A 29 -36.43 -8.70 -3.50
N GLU A 30 -35.30 -9.40 -3.57
CA GLU A 30 -34.82 -10.23 -2.49
C GLU A 30 -33.73 -9.45 -1.79
N ASN A 31 -33.99 -9.11 -0.53
CA ASN A 31 -32.99 -8.68 0.43
C ASN A 31 -31.74 -9.55 0.27
N LEU A 32 -30.69 -8.96 -0.30
CA LEU A 32 -29.36 -9.56 -0.35
C LEU A 32 -28.78 -9.50 1.07
N ASP A 33 -29.21 -10.45 1.90
CA ASP A 33 -28.47 -10.94 3.08
C ASP A 33 -27.19 -11.65 2.64
N TYR A 34 -26.41 -11.01 1.77
CA TYR A 34 -25.05 -11.42 1.40
C TYR A 34 -24.08 -10.77 2.38
N GLU A 35 -24.32 -10.99 3.68
CA GLU A 35 -23.32 -10.85 4.73
C GLU A 35 -22.33 -12.00 4.56
N PHE A 36 -21.56 -11.94 3.47
CA PHE A 36 -20.45 -12.82 3.17
C PHE A 36 -19.51 -12.82 4.37
N ASP A 37 -19.05 -14.00 4.78
CA ASP A 37 -18.20 -14.34 5.94
C ASP A 37 -16.79 -13.72 5.88
N PHE A 38 -16.76 -12.42 5.66
CA PHE A 38 -15.61 -11.56 5.49
C PHE A 38 -14.87 -11.38 6.81
N GLU A 39 -15.55 -11.59 7.93
CA GLU A 39 -14.98 -11.47 9.26
C GLU A 39 -14.18 -12.72 9.66
N SER A 40 -14.66 -13.91 9.33
CA SER A 40 -13.95 -15.19 9.53
C SER A 40 -12.73 -15.34 8.60
N GLU A 41 -12.88 -15.02 7.30
CA GLU A 41 -11.74 -15.02 6.36
C GLU A 41 -10.68 -13.97 6.76
N LEU A 42 -11.11 -12.83 7.33
CA LEU A 42 -10.21 -11.84 7.89
C LEU A 42 -9.44 -12.39 9.08
N GLU A 43 -10.12 -13.09 9.99
CA GLU A 43 -9.53 -13.58 11.23
C GLU A 43 -8.48 -14.68 10.98
N GLN A 44 -8.78 -15.64 10.09
CA GLN A 44 -7.80 -16.66 9.68
C GLN A 44 -6.56 -16.09 8.97
N LEU A 45 -6.73 -15.04 8.15
CA LEU A 45 -5.61 -14.38 7.47
C LEU A 45 -4.85 -13.41 8.38
N LEU A 46 -5.50 -12.88 9.43
CA LEU A 46 -4.83 -12.14 10.50
C LEU A 46 -3.92 -13.05 11.30
N ASP A 47 -4.37 -14.27 11.61
CA ASP A 47 -3.52 -15.31 12.19
C ASP A 47 -2.34 -15.64 11.28
N GLU A 48 -2.52 -15.67 9.95
CA GLU A 48 -1.42 -15.88 9.00
C GLU A 48 -0.44 -14.69 8.95
N LEU A 49 -0.94 -13.47 9.18
CA LEU A 49 -0.16 -12.23 9.18
C LEU A 49 0.58 -11.98 10.51
N ASP A 50 0.05 -12.55 11.59
CA ASP A 50 0.64 -12.53 12.93
C ASP A 50 1.53 -13.76 13.19
N ASN A 51 1.38 -14.84 12.40
CA ASN A 51 2.31 -15.98 12.33
C ASN A 51 3.60 -15.71 11.53
N ASP A 52 3.79 -14.50 10.98
CA ASP A 52 5.10 -14.00 10.50
C ASP A 52 6.03 -13.69 11.72
N ASN A 53 6.17 -14.66 12.62
CA ASN A 53 7.25 -15.01 13.55
C ASN A 53 8.11 -13.93 14.25
N ASP A 54 7.60 -12.72 14.46
CA ASP A 54 8.23 -11.73 15.33
C ASP A 54 7.33 -11.50 16.56
N TYR A 55 7.88 -11.72 17.76
CA TYR A 55 7.25 -11.32 19.01
C TYR A 55 7.02 -9.80 18.99
N MET A 56 5.79 -9.36 18.72
CA MET A 56 5.44 -7.95 18.58
C MET A 56 5.25 -7.32 19.96
N ASP A 57 5.97 -6.24 20.23
CA ASP A 57 5.81 -5.47 21.48
C ASP A 57 4.42 -4.79 21.56
N VAL A 58 4.01 -4.31 22.74
CA VAL A 58 2.66 -3.74 22.96
C VAL A 58 2.42 -2.49 22.09
N GLU A 59 3.47 -1.70 21.84
CA GLU A 59 3.40 -0.51 21.01
C GLU A 59 3.19 -0.89 19.53
N GLU A 60 3.91 -1.90 19.06
CA GLU A 60 3.73 -2.49 17.74
C GLU A 60 2.32 -3.06 17.57
N GLN A 61 1.78 -3.76 18.57
CA GLN A 61 0.39 -4.25 18.53
C GLN A 61 -0.62 -3.10 18.41
N GLY A 62 -0.41 -2.01 19.16
CA GLY A 62 -1.23 -0.80 19.09
C GLY A 62 -1.17 -0.12 17.72
N PHE A 63 0.02 -0.01 17.16
CA PHE A 63 0.26 0.50 15.81
C PHE A 63 -0.47 -0.36 14.77
N ILE A 64 -0.25 -1.68 14.76
CA ILE A 64 -0.89 -2.62 13.80
C ILE A 64 -2.42 -2.53 13.86
N ARG A 65 -3.01 -2.47 15.05
CA ARG A 65 -4.47 -2.31 15.20
C ARG A 65 -4.97 -1.01 14.58
N THR A 66 -4.21 0.08 14.75
CA THR A 66 -4.54 1.39 14.18
C THR A 66 -4.42 1.38 12.66
N CYS A 67 -3.32 0.84 12.11
CA CYS A 67 -3.14 0.66 10.67
C CYS A 67 -4.28 -0.16 10.05
N ARG A 68 -4.66 -1.26 10.70
CA ARG A 68 -5.75 -2.13 10.28
C ARG A 68 -7.06 -1.36 10.15
N LYS A 69 -7.41 -0.55 11.15
CA LYS A 69 -8.63 0.27 11.14
C LYS A 69 -8.63 1.27 9.98
N ILE A 70 -7.53 2.01 9.82
CA ILE A 70 -7.38 3.02 8.76
C ILE A 70 -7.49 2.36 7.38
N LEU A 71 -6.71 1.31 7.12
CA LEU A 71 -6.69 0.63 5.83
C LEU A 71 -8.01 -0.06 5.50
N ARG A 72 -8.66 -0.70 6.48
CA ARG A 72 -10.00 -1.29 6.29
C ARG A 72 -11.02 -0.21 5.94
N LYS A 73 -10.97 0.95 6.58
CA LYS A 73 -11.88 2.08 6.29
C LYS A 73 -11.63 2.67 4.90
N ALA A 74 -10.38 2.86 4.49
CA ALA A 74 -10.06 3.36 3.14
C ALA A 74 -10.53 2.42 2.03
N LEU A 75 -10.25 1.12 2.16
CA LEU A 75 -10.55 0.17 1.10
C LEU A 75 -12.05 -0.08 0.90
N LYS A 76 -12.90 0.25 1.87
CA LYS A 76 -14.38 0.18 1.72
C LYS A 76 -14.91 1.06 0.58
N THR A 77 -14.11 2.00 0.09
CA THR A 77 -14.54 2.98 -0.92
C THR A 77 -13.55 3.06 -2.08
N VAL A 78 -14.05 3.42 -3.26
CA VAL A 78 -13.20 3.63 -4.45
C VAL A 78 -12.25 4.80 -4.24
N ARG A 79 -12.69 5.91 -3.62
CA ARG A 79 -11.82 7.07 -3.37
C ARG A 79 -10.76 6.75 -2.32
N GLY A 80 -11.09 6.02 -1.25
CA GLY A 80 -10.11 5.58 -0.26
C GLY A 80 -9.10 4.59 -0.82
N THR A 81 -9.53 3.69 -1.71
CA THR A 81 -8.63 2.82 -2.49
C THR A 81 -7.67 3.66 -3.36
N ASN A 82 -8.19 4.66 -4.07
CA ASN A 82 -7.37 5.58 -4.87
C ASN A 82 -6.35 6.35 -4.01
N CYS A 83 -6.72 6.72 -2.78
CA CYS A 83 -5.79 7.34 -1.84
C CYS A 83 -4.67 6.41 -1.38
N ILE A 84 -4.97 5.14 -1.08
CA ILE A 84 -3.92 4.16 -0.79
C ILE A 84 -2.96 4.05 -1.96
N ILE A 85 -3.46 3.93 -3.19
CA ILE A 85 -2.60 3.84 -4.39
C ILE A 85 -1.75 5.11 -4.55
N LYS A 86 -2.32 6.30 -4.37
CA LYS A 86 -1.58 7.57 -4.43
C LYS A 86 -0.44 7.62 -3.40
N GLU A 87 -0.72 7.26 -2.15
CA GLU A 87 0.31 7.25 -1.11
C GLU A 87 1.35 6.15 -1.33
N VAL A 88 0.98 5.01 -1.92
CA VAL A 88 1.94 3.97 -2.36
C VAL A 88 2.88 4.50 -3.43
N VAL A 89 2.39 5.29 -4.39
CA VAL A 89 3.24 5.96 -5.40
C VAL A 89 4.19 6.96 -4.73
N ASN A 90 3.72 7.75 -3.76
CA ASN A 90 4.57 8.68 -3.02
C ASN A 90 5.69 7.94 -2.28
N ILE A 91 5.35 6.84 -1.58
CA ILE A 91 6.35 6.01 -0.89
C ILE A 91 7.35 5.42 -1.89
N LEU A 92 6.88 4.89 -3.03
CA LEU A 92 7.76 4.33 -4.05
C LEU A 92 8.75 5.37 -4.58
N SER A 93 8.27 6.58 -4.88
CA SER A 93 9.12 7.68 -5.33
C SER A 93 10.15 8.07 -4.27
N SER A 94 9.73 8.26 -3.02
CA SER A 94 10.64 8.58 -1.91
C SER A 94 11.69 7.50 -1.66
N CYS A 95 11.31 6.22 -1.76
CA CYS A 95 12.23 5.10 -1.60
C CYS A 95 13.25 5.03 -2.74
N THR A 96 12.81 5.26 -3.98
CA THR A 96 13.71 5.27 -5.15
C THR A 96 14.71 6.43 -5.04
N ASN A 97 14.21 7.64 -4.74
CA ASN A 97 15.05 8.81 -4.51
C ASN A 97 16.05 8.61 -3.35
N TYR A 98 15.66 7.85 -2.32
CA TYR A 98 16.58 7.50 -1.23
C TYR A 98 17.72 6.62 -1.72
N VAL A 99 17.41 5.53 -2.44
CA VAL A 99 18.45 4.63 -2.98
C VAL A 99 19.41 5.40 -3.89
N ASP A 100 18.88 6.22 -4.80
CA ASP A 100 19.68 7.06 -5.70
C ASP A 100 20.54 8.07 -4.92
N ALA A 101 20.01 8.67 -3.85
CA ALA A 101 20.73 9.62 -3.02
C ALA A 101 21.86 8.95 -2.20
N ILE A 102 21.66 7.72 -1.73
CA ILE A 102 22.71 6.95 -1.05
C ILE A 102 23.83 6.61 -2.04
N ASP A 103 23.48 6.15 -3.24
CA ASP A 103 24.46 5.81 -4.29
C ASP A 103 25.24 7.07 -4.73
N ALA A 104 24.58 8.23 -4.81
CA ALA A 104 25.19 9.51 -5.13
C ALA A 104 26.17 10.03 -4.05
N CYS A 105 26.18 9.48 -2.84
CA CYS A 105 27.15 9.85 -1.81
C CYS A 105 28.59 9.42 -2.18
N GLY A 106 28.78 8.55 -3.17
CA GLY A 106 30.09 8.24 -3.78
C GLY A 106 31.14 7.65 -2.84
N THR A 107 30.72 7.18 -1.66
CA THR A 107 31.58 6.66 -0.60
C THR A 107 31.10 5.27 -0.18
N ALA A 108 31.96 4.52 0.52
CA ALA A 108 31.59 3.21 1.01
C ALA A 108 30.39 3.32 1.96
N ILE A 109 29.32 2.58 1.66
CA ILE A 109 28.08 2.58 2.44
C ILE A 109 28.35 1.87 3.79
N PRO A 110 28.15 2.54 4.94
CA PRO A 110 28.28 1.91 6.24
C PRO A 110 27.29 0.74 6.40
N LYS A 111 27.65 -0.27 7.19
CA LYS A 111 26.81 -1.48 7.37
C LYS A 111 25.38 -1.15 7.83
N ASP A 112 25.22 -0.16 8.70
CA ASP A 112 23.89 0.21 9.20
C ASP A 112 23.04 0.94 8.15
N VAL A 113 23.67 1.76 7.31
CA VAL A 113 23.01 2.37 6.13
C VAL A 113 22.64 1.29 5.11
N ALA A 114 23.51 0.30 4.87
CA ALA A 114 23.23 -0.81 3.96
C ALA A 114 21.98 -1.61 4.38
N LYS A 115 21.81 -1.90 5.68
CA LYS A 115 20.59 -2.54 6.21
C LYS A 115 19.33 -1.73 5.91
N ILE A 116 19.41 -0.40 6.04
CA ILE A 116 18.29 0.49 5.73
C ILE A 116 17.99 0.44 4.22
N VAL A 117 19.01 0.54 3.37
CA VAL A 117 18.88 0.41 1.90
C VAL A 117 18.22 -0.90 1.49
N ASP A 118 18.63 -2.03 2.07
CA ASP A 118 18.02 -3.33 1.79
C ASP A 118 16.55 -3.38 2.22
N SER A 119 16.24 -2.80 3.39
CA SER A 119 14.87 -2.68 3.87
C SER A 119 14.02 -1.80 2.93
N VAL A 120 14.56 -0.68 2.45
CA VAL A 120 13.91 0.23 1.50
C VAL A 120 13.70 -0.43 0.14
N LYS A 121 14.65 -1.23 -0.36
CA LYS A 121 14.48 -2.02 -1.59
C LYS A 121 13.34 -3.04 -1.48
N GLN A 122 13.15 -3.63 -0.30
CA GLN A 122 11.99 -4.49 -0.04
C GLN A 122 10.66 -3.69 -0.03
N ILE A 123 10.66 -2.46 0.50
CA ILE A 123 9.51 -1.55 0.42
C ILE A 123 9.17 -1.25 -1.04
N ILE A 124 10.17 -0.92 -1.88
CA ILE A 124 10.00 -0.70 -3.33
C ILE A 124 9.33 -1.90 -3.99
N LYS A 125 9.77 -3.12 -3.66
CA LYS A 125 9.16 -4.36 -4.18
C LYS A 125 7.68 -4.47 -3.78
N ILE A 126 7.35 -4.22 -2.52
CA ILE A 126 5.96 -4.26 -2.03
C ILE A 126 5.11 -3.20 -2.75
N CYS A 127 5.61 -1.96 -2.90
CA CYS A 127 4.91 -0.91 -3.64
C CYS A 127 4.64 -1.34 -5.09
N ASN A 128 5.63 -1.89 -5.79
CA ASN A 128 5.44 -2.41 -7.14
C ASN A 128 4.41 -3.54 -7.20
N ASP A 129 4.36 -4.43 -6.21
CA ASP A 129 3.34 -5.47 -6.16
C ASP A 129 1.93 -4.88 -5.96
N ILE A 130 1.78 -3.81 -5.17
CA ILE A 130 0.51 -3.07 -5.01
C ILE A 130 0.12 -2.33 -6.29
N LEU A 131 1.04 -1.63 -6.96
CA LEU A 131 0.71 -0.89 -8.18
C LEU A 131 0.34 -1.81 -9.35
N HIS A 132 0.94 -3.00 -9.40
CA HIS A 132 0.63 -4.01 -10.40
C HIS A 132 -0.44 -5.02 -9.93
N ILE A 133 -1.29 -4.64 -8.98
CA ILE A 133 -2.30 -5.53 -8.38
C ILE A 133 -3.25 -6.14 -9.41
N LYS A 134 -3.66 -5.39 -10.45
CA LYS A 134 -4.55 -5.91 -11.50
C LYS A 134 -3.93 -7.07 -12.28
N SER A 135 -2.64 -6.97 -12.61
CA SER A 135 -1.89 -7.99 -13.35
C SER A 135 -1.27 -9.08 -12.46
N LYS A 136 -0.99 -8.80 -11.18
CA LYS A 136 -0.29 -9.71 -10.26
C LYS A 136 -1.19 -10.38 -9.21
N LEU A 137 -2.31 -9.75 -8.83
CA LEU A 137 -3.10 -10.15 -7.66
C LEU A 137 -4.59 -10.33 -8.00
N CYS A 138 -5.15 -9.59 -8.96
CA CYS A 138 -6.58 -9.60 -9.32
C CYS A 138 -6.87 -10.07 -10.76
N ALA A 139 -5.94 -10.81 -11.38
CA ALA A 139 -6.15 -11.33 -12.73
C ALA A 139 -7.35 -12.30 -12.74
N ALA A 140 -8.41 -11.92 -13.48
CA ALA A 140 -9.60 -12.74 -13.60
C ALA A 140 -9.32 -14.00 -14.43
N LYS A 141 -9.60 -15.19 -13.88
CA LYS A 141 -9.89 -16.35 -14.73
C LYS A 141 -11.24 -16.06 -15.40
N LYS A 142 -11.28 -16.08 -16.74
CA LYS A 142 -12.51 -15.85 -17.52
C LYS A 142 -13.50 -17.00 -17.29
N SER A 143 -14.38 -16.90 -16.30
CA SER A 143 -15.53 -17.81 -16.15
C SER A 143 -16.77 -17.05 -15.68
N VAL A 144 -17.92 -17.36 -16.27
CA VAL A 144 -19.13 -16.51 -16.31
C VAL A 144 -19.90 -16.41 -14.97
N GLY A 145 -19.42 -17.00 -13.87
CA GLY A 145 -19.97 -16.84 -12.52
C GLY A 145 -19.09 -16.07 -11.52
N SER A 146 -17.90 -15.60 -11.92
CA SER A 146 -16.79 -15.32 -11.00
C SER A 146 -16.51 -13.83 -10.69
N VAL A 147 -17.41 -12.91 -11.00
CA VAL A 147 -17.11 -11.46 -10.89
C VAL A 147 -17.07 -11.00 -9.42
N ILE A 148 -18.00 -11.47 -8.58
CA ILE A 148 -18.08 -11.12 -7.16
C ILE A 148 -16.94 -11.79 -6.37
N GLU A 149 -16.69 -13.08 -6.61
CA GLU A 149 -15.64 -13.86 -5.94
C GLU A 149 -14.21 -13.37 -6.26
N ASN A 150 -14.00 -12.79 -7.45
CA ASN A 150 -12.72 -12.17 -7.81
C ASN A 150 -12.52 -10.79 -7.16
N SER A 151 -13.59 -10.09 -6.78
CA SER A 151 -13.54 -8.74 -6.23
C SER A 151 -13.14 -8.73 -4.74
N SER A 152 -13.70 -9.63 -3.92
CA SER A 152 -13.33 -9.79 -2.51
C SER A 152 -11.88 -10.28 -2.37
N LYS A 153 -11.47 -11.29 -3.15
CA LYS A 153 -10.08 -11.77 -3.21
C LYS A 153 -9.10 -10.67 -3.63
N CYS A 154 -9.51 -9.78 -4.53
CA CYS A 154 -8.71 -8.63 -4.95
C CYS A 154 -8.54 -7.59 -3.84
N PHE A 155 -9.66 -7.22 -3.19
CA PHE A 155 -9.67 -6.35 -2.02
C PHE A 155 -8.74 -6.91 -0.93
N TRP A 156 -8.84 -8.21 -0.66
CA TRP A 156 -8.05 -8.87 0.38
C TRP A 156 -6.55 -8.82 0.11
N LYS A 157 -6.16 -9.09 -1.14
CA LYS A 157 -4.77 -8.98 -1.56
C LYS A 157 -4.24 -7.56 -1.45
N LEU A 158 -5.06 -6.56 -1.78
CA LEU A 158 -4.70 -5.16 -1.60
C LEU A 158 -4.50 -4.84 -0.12
N PHE A 159 -5.45 -5.22 0.73
CA PHE A 159 -5.38 -5.01 2.17
C PHE A 159 -4.13 -5.67 2.78
N LYS A 160 -3.85 -6.94 2.45
CA LYS A 160 -2.68 -7.69 2.92
C LYS A 160 -1.38 -7.01 2.48
N ALA A 161 -1.30 -6.58 1.22
CA ALA A 161 -0.13 -5.89 0.69
C ALA A 161 0.07 -4.51 1.35
N SER A 162 -0.99 -3.74 1.55
CA SER A 162 -0.93 -2.45 2.27
C SER A 162 -0.52 -2.63 3.73
N MET A 163 -1.02 -3.65 4.43
CA MET A 163 -0.57 -3.98 5.78
C MET A 163 0.92 -4.34 5.81
N LYS A 164 1.36 -5.19 4.87
CA LYS A 164 2.77 -5.58 4.73
C LYS A 164 3.67 -4.37 4.49
N LEU A 165 3.24 -3.44 3.64
CA LEU A 165 3.93 -2.18 3.39
C LEU A 165 4.09 -1.38 4.69
N THR A 166 2.99 -1.15 5.41
CA THR A 166 2.99 -0.39 6.67
C THR A 166 3.89 -1.02 7.73
N ARG A 167 3.83 -2.34 7.90
CA ARG A 167 4.74 -3.06 8.83
C ARG A 167 6.19 -2.86 8.45
N LYS A 168 6.50 -2.97 7.16
CA LYS A 168 7.87 -2.83 6.66
C LYS A 168 8.39 -1.40 6.80
N ILE A 169 7.54 -0.39 6.59
CA ILE A 169 7.84 1.01 6.89
C ILE A 169 8.20 1.17 8.37
N ASN A 170 7.38 0.65 9.29
CA ASN A 170 7.65 0.75 10.73
C ASN A 170 8.97 0.07 11.13
N LYS A 171 9.22 -1.15 10.65
CA LYS A 171 10.51 -1.84 10.87
C LYS A 171 11.69 -1.04 10.33
N THR A 172 11.52 -0.35 9.20
CA THR A 172 12.57 0.49 8.61
C THR A 172 12.79 1.76 9.43
N LEU A 173 11.74 2.41 9.94
CA LEU A 173 11.87 3.53 10.89
C LEU A 173 12.63 3.13 12.15
N LYS A 174 12.39 1.93 12.69
CA LYS A 174 13.17 1.38 13.82
C LYS A 174 14.65 1.16 13.49
N LEU A 175 14.99 0.80 12.25
CA LEU A 175 16.39 0.72 11.80
C LEU A 175 17.02 2.11 11.68
N ILE A 176 16.28 3.07 11.12
CA ILE A 176 16.72 4.47 10.99
C ILE A 176 16.99 5.10 12.36
N ALA A 177 16.15 4.83 13.36
CA ALA A 177 16.34 5.33 14.72
C ALA A 177 17.62 4.80 15.40
N LYS A 178 18.20 3.70 14.89
CA LYS A 178 19.45 3.10 15.38
C LYS A 178 20.68 3.56 14.60
N LEU A 179 20.53 4.52 13.68
CA LEU A 179 21.63 5.02 12.87
C LEU A 179 22.68 5.71 13.77
N PRO A 180 23.98 5.37 13.66
CA PRO A 180 25.02 6.00 14.46
C PRO A 180 25.11 7.51 14.25
N THR A 181 25.42 8.26 15.31
CA THR A 181 25.49 9.73 15.29
C THR A 181 26.67 10.28 14.48
N ASP A 182 27.70 9.47 14.26
CA ASP A 182 28.88 9.76 13.44
C ASP A 182 28.65 9.44 11.94
N THR A 183 27.45 9.02 11.56
CA THR A 183 27.09 8.80 10.16
C THR A 183 27.24 10.09 9.35
N SER A 184 27.83 9.98 8.15
CA SER A 184 28.05 11.13 7.28
C SER A 184 26.75 11.90 6.98
N SER A 185 26.86 13.22 6.87
CA SER A 185 25.72 14.11 6.61
C SER A 185 24.99 13.76 5.32
N CYS A 186 25.68 13.19 4.32
CA CYS A 186 25.06 12.72 3.07
C CYS A 186 24.02 11.64 3.33
N PHE A 187 24.40 10.56 4.05
CA PHE A 187 23.49 9.47 4.37
C PHE A 187 22.38 9.91 5.33
N VAL A 188 22.69 10.76 6.32
CA VAL A 188 21.70 11.31 7.25
C VAL A 188 20.65 12.15 6.51
N ASN A 189 21.08 13.04 5.61
CA ASN A 189 20.15 13.88 4.83
C ASN A 189 19.24 13.06 3.91
N ALA A 190 19.79 12.03 3.24
CA ALA A 190 18.99 11.11 2.44
C ALA A 190 17.96 10.37 3.33
N THR A 191 18.40 9.87 4.49
CA THR A 191 17.57 9.11 5.43
C THR A 191 16.45 9.97 6.04
N ASN A 192 16.72 11.24 6.33
CA ASN A 192 15.70 12.16 6.86
C ASN A 192 14.57 12.40 5.84
N LYS A 193 14.90 12.54 4.56
CA LYS A 193 13.89 12.74 3.50
C LYS A 193 12.95 11.55 3.38
N VAL A 194 13.47 10.32 3.39
CA VAL A 194 12.61 9.13 3.31
C VAL A 194 11.81 8.91 4.60
N THR A 195 12.38 9.25 5.76
CA THR A 195 11.70 9.22 7.06
C THR A 195 10.44 10.09 7.08
N VAL A 196 10.52 11.30 6.53
CA VAL A 196 9.34 12.19 6.42
C VAL A 196 8.23 11.51 5.63
N SER A 197 8.56 10.93 4.48
CA SER A 197 7.57 10.21 3.66
C SER A 197 6.96 9.02 4.38
N PHE A 198 7.75 8.26 5.12
CA PHE A 198 7.29 7.12 5.92
C PHE A 198 6.31 7.54 7.03
N ASN A 199 6.64 8.59 7.76
CA ASN A 199 5.78 9.11 8.83
C ASN A 199 4.47 9.71 8.29
N SER A 200 4.46 10.22 7.05
CA SER A 200 3.25 10.76 6.42
C SER A 200 2.32 9.71 5.81
N PHE A 201 2.76 8.47 5.60
CA PHE A 201 1.98 7.46 4.86
C PHE A 201 0.58 7.21 5.45
N LEU A 202 0.49 6.78 6.71
CA LEU A 202 -0.80 6.52 7.36
C LEU A 202 -1.61 7.79 7.65
N PRO A 203 -1.01 8.90 8.15
CA PRO A 203 -1.74 10.14 8.33
C PRO A 203 -2.40 10.64 7.04
N ASN A 204 -1.70 10.61 5.91
CA ASN A 204 -2.26 11.04 4.62
C ASN A 204 -3.43 10.16 4.19
N ILE A 205 -3.34 8.85 4.39
CA ILE A 205 -4.47 7.94 4.14
C ILE A 205 -5.63 8.28 5.07
N ASN A 206 -5.38 8.50 6.37
CA ASN A 206 -6.44 8.81 7.33
C ASN A 206 -7.16 10.11 7.00
N VAL A 207 -6.42 11.18 6.68
CA VAL A 207 -6.97 12.48 6.26
C VAL A 207 -7.79 12.33 4.97
N CYS A 208 -7.33 11.52 4.02
CA CYS A 208 -8.13 11.23 2.83
C CYS A 208 -9.47 10.59 3.20
N ILE A 209 -9.50 9.65 4.14
CA ILE A 209 -10.74 8.98 4.55
C ILE A 209 -11.67 9.91 5.35
N GLU A 210 -11.13 10.84 6.14
CA GLU A 210 -11.92 11.80 6.94
C GLU A 210 -12.53 12.92 6.10
N SER A 211 -11.96 13.21 4.93
CA SER A 211 -12.48 14.19 3.97
C SER A 211 -13.49 13.60 2.97
N MET A 212 -13.95 12.36 3.20
CA MET A 212 -14.96 11.65 2.41
C MET A 212 -16.33 11.69 3.09
#